data_AF-A0A101XED9-F1
#
_entry.id   AF-A0A101XED9-F1
#
_cell.length_a   1.000
_cell.length_b   1.000
_cell.length_c   1.000
_cell.angle_alpha   90.00
_cell.angle_beta   90.00
_cell.angle_gamma   90.00
#
_symmetry.space_group_name_H-M   'P 1'
#
loop_
_entity.id
_entity.type
_entity.pdbx_description
1 polymer ?
#
loop_
_entity_poly.entity_id
_entity_poly.type
_entity_poly.pdbx_seq_one_letter_code
_entity_poly.pdbx_strand_id
1 'polypeptide(L)' 'MGIPGEAEQRIVCPYCGLTDWVLVQPVNRRDSRGSLISVMLCRCNNCGRVFYVFKYRFRTITYKLEDLVA' A
#
# COMPACT_ATOMS: atom_id res chain seq x y z
N MET A 1 -17.34 -24.54 6.43
CA MET A 1 -17.11 -23.36 7.28
C MET A 1 -15.80 -22.73 6.86
N GLY A 2 -15.84 -21.68 6.04
CA GLY A 2 -14.64 -20.89 5.74
C GLY A 2 -14.28 -20.11 7.00
N ILE A 3 -13.03 -20.21 7.43
CA ILE A 3 -12.44 -19.29 8.40
C ILE A 3 -12.76 -17.89 7.87
N PRO A 4 -13.22 -16.91 8.69
CA PRO A 4 -13.34 -15.52 8.25
C PRO A 4 -11.92 -15.01 7.96
N GLY A 5 -11.43 -15.37 6.78
CA GLY A 5 -10.13 -15.01 6.26
C GLY A 5 -10.08 -13.50 6.23
N GLU A 6 -9.05 -12.97 6.89
CA GLU A 6 -8.46 -11.66 6.65
C GLU A 6 -9.15 -10.97 5.48
N ALA A 7 -10.01 -10.00 5.77
CA ALA A 7 -10.54 -9.13 4.74
C ALA A 7 -9.32 -8.52 4.05
N GLU A 8 -8.95 -9.07 2.89
CA GLU A 8 -7.83 -8.60 2.10
C GLU A 8 -8.11 -7.14 1.83
N GLN A 9 -7.45 -6.25 2.59
CA GLN A 9 -7.66 -4.82 2.45
C GLN A 9 -7.26 -4.47 1.02
N ARG A 10 -8.26 -4.31 0.16
CA ARG A 10 -8.07 -3.94 -1.22
C ARG A 10 -7.40 -2.57 -1.24
N ILE A 11 -6.20 -2.53 -1.80
CA ILE A 11 -5.43 -1.30 -1.94
C ILE A 11 -6.18 -0.42 -2.95
N VAL A 12 -6.67 0.71 -2.47
CA VAL A 12 -7.34 1.73 -3.28
C VAL A 12 -6.38 2.88 -3.55
N CYS A 13 -6.46 3.47 -4.74
CA CYS A 13 -5.75 4.71 -5.03
C CYS A 13 -6.30 5.84 -4.14
N PRO A 14 -5.47 6.52 -3.33
CA PRO A 14 -5.93 7.56 -2.41
C PRO A 14 -6.38 8.85 -3.10
N TYR A 15 -6.25 8.91 -4.44
CA TYR A 15 -6.63 10.06 -5.26
C TYR A 15 -7.99 9.90 -5.95
N CYS A 16 -8.25 8.73 -6.55
CA CYS A 16 -9.46 8.49 -7.33
C CYS A 16 -10.35 7.37 -6.76
N GLY A 17 -9.92 6.67 -5.71
CA GLY A 17 -10.67 5.59 -5.06
C GLY A 17 -10.70 4.26 -5.81
N LEU A 18 -10.11 4.16 -7.00
CA LEU A 18 -10.09 2.92 -7.79
C LEU A 18 -8.98 1.97 -7.35
N THR A 19 -9.20 0.67 -7.55
CA THR A 19 -8.24 -0.41 -7.26
C THR A 19 -7.36 -0.80 -8.45
N ASP A 20 -7.41 -0.03 -9.53
CA ASP A 20 -6.61 -0.27 -10.74
C ASP A 20 -5.29 0.51 -10.67
N TRP A 21 -4.22 -0.23 -10.36
CA TRP A 21 -2.88 0.30 -10.17
C TRP A 21 -1.83 -0.78 -10.45
N VAL A 22 -0.61 -0.34 -10.72
CA VAL A 22 0.57 -1.19 -10.92
C VAL A 22 1.62 -0.92 -9.86
N LEU A 23 2.31 -1.98 -9.43
CA LEU A 23 3.49 -1.87 -8.57
C LEU A 23 4.64 -1.30 -9.39
N VAL A 24 5.21 -0.18 -8.94
CA VAL A 24 6.39 0.45 -9.56
C VAL A 24 7.67 -0.05 -8.89
N GLN A 25 7.73 0.02 -7.56
CA GLN A 25 8.92 -0.38 -6.81
C GLN A 25 8.56 -0.92 -5.42
N PRO A 26 9.02 -2.13 -5.06
CA PRO A 26 8.95 -2.60 -3.69
C PRO A 26 10.16 -2.09 -2.88
N VAL A 27 9.89 -1.55 -1.69
CA VAL A 27 10.88 -1.14 -0.68
C VAL A 27 10.60 -1.95 0.58
N ASN A 28 11.30 -3.08 0.71
CA ASN A 28 11.20 -3.93 1.89
C ASN A 28 12.28 -3.54 2.90
N ARG A 29 11.87 -3.24 4.13
CA ARG A 29 12.78 -2.97 5.26
C ARG A 29 12.40 -3.88 6.42
N ARG A 30 13.38 -4.38 7.17
CA ARG A 30 13.10 -5.01 8.47
C ARG A 30 13.22 -3.96 9.56
N ASP A 31 12.25 -3.92 10.47
CA ASP A 31 12.33 -3.12 11.68
C ASP A 31 13.35 -3.73 12.66
N SER A 32 13.77 -2.99 13.69
CA SER A 32 14.73 -3.47 14.71
C SER A 32 14.28 -4.73 15.46
N ARG A 33 12.98 -5.04 15.47
CA ARG A 33 12.37 -6.26 16.03
C ARG A 33 12.26 -7.40 15.03
N GLY A 34 12.81 -7.25 13.82
CA GLY A 34 12.81 -8.24 12.76
C GLY A 34 11.50 -8.37 11.99
N SER A 35 10.49 -7.52 12.23
CA SER A 35 9.25 -7.55 11.45
C SER A 35 9.48 -6.96 10.07
N LEU A 36 8.93 -7.61 9.04
CA LEU A 36 8.97 -7.11 7.69
C LEU A 36 8.01 -5.91 7.57
N ILE A 37 8.59 -4.76 7.24
CA ILE A 37 7.88 -3.57 6.79
C ILE A 37 8.01 -3.53 5.27
N SER A 38 6.89 -3.64 4.57
CA SER A 38 6.86 -3.54 3.11
C SER A 38 6.24 -2.21 2.72
N VAL A 39 7.06 -1.29 2.23
CA VAL A 39 6.61 -0.08 1.55
C VAL A 39 6.61 -0.38 0.06
N MET A 40 5.53 -0.08 -0.64
CA MET A 40 5.44 -0.25 -2.09
C MET A 40 5.10 1.10 -2.71
N LEU A 41 5.81 1.46 -3.76
CA LEU A 41 5.46 2.57 -4.63
C LEU A 41 4.54 2.03 -5.73
N CYS A 42 3.33 2.58 -5.83
CA CYS A 42 2.32 2.16 -6.80
C CYS A 42 1.91 3.33 -7.69
N ARG A 43 1.58 3.06 -8.95
CA ARG A 43 1.02 4.06 -9.89
C ARG A 43 -0.39 3.65 -10.28
N CYS A 44 -1.34 4.55 -10.14
CA CYS A 44 -2.71 4.32 -10.60
C CYS A 44 -2.78 4.41 -12.13
N ASN A 45 -3.39 3.41 -12.75
CA ASN A 45 -3.60 3.38 -14.21
C ASN A 45 -4.67 4.39 -14.64
N ASN A 46 -5.65 4.68 -13.78
CA ASN A 46 -6.74 5.61 -14.09
C ASN A 46 -6.33 7.09 -13.99
N CYS A 47 -5.75 7.52 -12.86
CA CYS A 47 -5.40 8.94 -12.67
C CYS A 47 -3.91 9.26 -12.94
N GLY A 48 -3.09 8.24 -13.23
CA GLY A 48 -1.67 8.38 -13.50
C GLY A 48 -0.80 8.73 -12.29
N ARG A 49 -1.40 9.06 -11.13
CA ARG A 49 -0.69 9.48 -9.92
C ARG A 49 -0.01 8.32 -9.22
N VAL A 50 1.13 8.62 -8.60
CA VAL A 50 1.91 7.69 -7.79
C VAL A 50 1.48 7.84 -6.33
N PHE A 51 1.47 6.75 -5.57
CA PHE A 51 1.16 6.72 -4.14
C PHE A 51 1.95 5.61 -3.44
N TYR A 52 2.08 5.70 -2.11
CA TYR A 52 2.73 4.65 -1.31
C TYR A 52 1.70 3.73 -0.69
N VAL A 53 2.07 2.46 -0.57
CA VAL A 53 1.33 1.44 0.17
C VAL A 53 2.26 0.89 1.25
N PHE A 54 1.87 1.09 2.50
CA PHE A 54 2.56 0.56 3.67
C PHE A 54 1.84 -0.70 4.14
N LYS A 55 2.52 -1.84 4.08
CA LYS A 55 2.06 -3.12 4.64
C LYS A 55 2.87 -3.45 5.89
N TYR A 56 2.17 -3.61 7.00
CA TYR A 56 2.75 -4.03 8.28
C TYR A 56 1.84 -5.02 9.01
N ARG A 57 2.32 -6.26 9.17
CA ARG A 57 1.65 -7.42 9.78
C ARG A 57 0.22 -7.69 9.27
N PHE A 58 -0.74 -6.88 9.69
CA PHE A 58 -2.18 -7.03 9.38
C PHE A 58 -2.83 -5.71 8.93
N ARG A 59 -2.04 -4.67 8.67
CA ARG A 59 -2.54 -3.38 8.20
C ARG A 59 -1.92 -3.00 6.88
N THR A 60 -2.78 -2.55 5.99
CA THR A 60 -2.41 -1.90 4.73
C THR A 60 -2.88 -0.44 4.80
N ILE A 61 -1.94 0.48 4.69
CA ILE A 61 -2.22 1.93 4.69
C ILE A 61 -1.74 2.49 3.37
N THR A 62 -2.54 3.36 2.75
CA THR A 62 -2.16 4.06 1.52
C THR A 62 -1.89 5.52 1.84
N TYR A 63 -0.83 6.08 1.28
CA TYR A 63 -0.41 7.46 1.49
C TYR A 63 -0.28 8.18 0.16
N LYS A 64 -0.78 9.43 0.11
CA LYS A 64 -0.49 10.33 -1.02
C LYS A 64 0.97 10.78 -0.91
N LEU A 65 1.60 11.07 -2.05
CA LEU A 65 2.97 11.58 -2.04
C LEU A 65 3.08 12.96 -1.37
N GLU A 66 2.05 13.79 -1.53
CA GLU A 66 1.97 15.13 -0.93
C GLU A 66 1.96 15.12 0.61
N ASP A 67 1.49 14.03 1.23
CA ASP A 67 1.40 13.91 2.70
C ASP A 67 2.78 13.64 3.36
N LEU A 68 3.82 13.29 2.57
CA LEU A 68 5.13 12.89 3.09
C LEU A 68 6.20 14.00 3.03
N VAL A 69 5.88 15.15 2.43
CA VAL A 69 6.83 16.28 2.24
C VAL A 69 6.65 17.38 3.29
N ALA A 70 5.92 17.08 4.38
CA ALA A 70 5.69 18.01 5.50
C ALA A 70 6.76 17.93 6.59
#